data_AF-A0A091EPM4-F1
#
_entry.id   AF-A0A091EPM4-F1
#
_cell.length_a   1.000
_cell.length_b   1.000
_cell.length_c   1.000
_cell.angle_alpha   90.00
_cell.angle_beta   90.00
_cell.angle_gamma   90.00
#
_symmetry.space_group_name_H-M   'P 1'
#
loop_
_entity.id
_entity.type
_entity.pdbx_description
1 polymer ?
#
loop_
_entity_poly.entity_id
_entity_poly.type
_entity_poly.pdbx_seq_one_letter_code
_entity_poly.pdbx_strand_id
1 'polypeptide(L)'
;MEKSINHWRSDDQILERCGEDAIHYLSFQRHLIFLLVAVSALSLCIILPVNLSGDLLDKDPYSFGRTTIANLETHNDLLWLHAVFAVIYLSLTVGFMRHHTQSIKYTEETLVRRTLFITGIPKSAKKEALESYFQDAYPTCEVADVQLCYDVAKLIYLCGERKKTEKSLAYYTSLQERTGQPTFINSKPCGQFCCCEVWGCEQEDTIAYYTRLYNQLLERITEEECQVQDQPLGMAFVTFREKSMAT
;
A
#
# COMPACT_ATOMS: atom_id res chain seq x y z
N MET A 1 25.07 11.59 34.87
CA MET A 1 24.46 10.25 34.74
C MET A 1 22.97 10.47 34.49
N GLU A 2 22.64 11.08 33.34
CA GLU A 2 21.26 11.47 32.99
C GLU A 2 21.14 11.55 31.46
N LYS A 3 21.69 10.52 30.81
CA LYS A 3 21.61 10.24 29.37
C LYS A 3 20.78 8.96 29.15
N SER A 4 19.77 8.75 29.98
CA SER A 4 18.87 7.60 29.86
C SER A 4 17.48 8.04 30.25
N ILE A 5 16.61 8.05 29.24
CA ILE A 5 15.14 7.94 29.24
C ILE A 5 14.60 8.96 28.21
N ASN A 6 14.51 8.50 26.95
CA ASN A 6 13.57 8.89 25.88
C ASN A 6 14.20 8.70 24.50
N HIS A 7 14.21 7.41 24.16
CA HIS A 7 14.66 6.71 22.96
C HIS A 7 13.68 6.90 21.78
N TRP A 8 13.39 8.14 21.38
CA TRP A 8 12.86 8.34 20.02
C TRP A 8 14.05 8.37 19.08
N ARG A 9 14.20 7.32 18.27
CA ARG A 9 15.10 7.28 17.11
C ARG A 9 14.92 8.62 16.37
N SER A 10 15.94 9.49 16.38
CA SER A 10 15.83 10.89 15.89
C SER A 10 15.06 10.89 14.57
N ASP A 11 14.07 11.77 14.42
CA ASP A 11 13.23 11.84 13.22
C ASP A 11 14.08 11.86 11.93
N ASP A 12 15.31 12.38 12.00
CA ASP A 12 16.34 12.35 10.94
C ASP A 12 16.75 10.94 10.50
N GLN A 13 16.92 9.98 11.43
CA GLN A 13 17.24 8.59 11.10
C GLN A 13 16.05 7.87 10.47
N ILE A 14 14.83 8.29 10.80
CA ILE A 14 13.61 7.76 10.21
C ILE A 14 13.43 8.34 8.81
N LEU A 15 13.70 9.64 8.63
CA LEU A 15 13.72 10.29 7.31
C LEU A 15 14.68 9.59 6.36
N GLU A 16 15.91 9.36 6.82
CA GLU A 16 16.97 8.77 6.00
C GLU A 16 16.66 7.33 5.57
N ARG A 17 15.95 6.56 6.41
CA ARG A 17 15.70 5.13 6.16
C ARG A 17 14.33 4.81 5.59
N CYS A 18 13.32 5.59 5.95
CA CYS A 18 11.91 5.27 5.72
C CYS A 18 11.20 6.34 4.87
N GLY A 19 11.84 7.48 4.63
CA GLY A 19 11.27 8.57 3.85
C GLY A 19 10.34 9.49 4.65
N GLU A 20 9.85 10.53 3.97
CA GLU A 20 9.07 11.60 4.57
C GLU A 20 7.65 11.17 4.95
N ASP A 21 7.01 10.33 4.13
CA ASP A 21 5.68 9.77 4.40
C ASP A 21 5.62 9.00 5.74
N ALA A 22 6.69 8.27 6.07
CA ALA A 22 6.78 7.54 7.33
C ALA A 22 6.77 8.49 8.54
N ILE A 23 7.41 9.65 8.43
CA ILE A 23 7.43 10.66 9.50
C ILE A 23 6.06 11.29 9.66
N HIS A 24 5.39 11.64 8.56
CA HIS A 24 4.03 12.17 8.62
C HIS A 24 3.08 11.19 9.29
N TYR A 25 3.17 9.90 8.93
CA TYR A 25 2.38 8.84 9.54
C TYR A 25 2.66 8.67 11.04
N LEU A 26 3.94 8.55 11.43
CA LEU A 26 4.32 8.37 12.84
C LEU A 26 3.96 9.59 13.69
N SER A 27 4.12 10.79 13.13
CA SER A 27 3.69 12.03 13.77
C SER A 27 2.18 12.00 14.03
N PHE A 28 1.37 11.65 13.03
CA PHE A 28 -0.07 11.50 13.19
C PHE A 28 -0.45 10.47 14.28
N GLN A 29 0.20 9.29 14.29
CA GLN A 29 -0.06 8.28 15.31
C GLN A 29 0.28 8.76 16.73
N ARG A 30 1.40 9.46 16.92
CA ARG A 30 1.80 10.01 18.23
C ARG A 30 0.72 10.97 18.77
N HIS A 31 0.17 11.78 17.90
CA HIS A 31 -0.92 12.69 18.22
C HIS A 31 -2.19 11.92 18.60
N LEU A 32 -2.59 10.90 17.82
CA LEU A 32 -3.74 10.04 18.18
C LEU A 32 -3.58 9.35 19.54
N ILE A 33 -2.38 8.86 19.86
CA ILE A 33 -2.09 8.24 21.16
C ILE A 33 -2.28 9.26 22.29
N PHE A 34 -1.77 10.50 22.12
CA PHE A 34 -1.97 11.55 23.12
C PHE A 34 -3.45 11.89 23.33
N LEU A 35 -4.22 12.04 22.26
CA LEU A 35 -5.67 12.29 22.33
C LEU A 35 -6.39 11.13 23.03
N LEU A 36 -6.06 9.88 22.67
CA LEU A 36 -6.63 8.68 23.29
C LEU A 36 -6.36 8.65 24.78
N VAL A 37 -5.12 8.93 25.20
CA VAL A 37 -4.74 8.98 26.63
C VAL A 37 -5.53 10.07 27.36
N ALA A 38 -5.66 11.26 26.77
CA ALA A 38 -6.40 12.36 27.37
C ALA A 38 -7.89 12.04 27.56
N VAL A 39 -8.56 11.53 26.51
CA VAL A 39 -9.98 11.13 26.58
C VAL A 39 -10.17 9.95 27.53
N SER A 40 -9.25 8.98 27.55
CA SER A 40 -9.29 7.85 28.47
C SER A 40 -9.15 8.30 29.92
N ALA A 41 -8.22 9.22 30.22
CA ALA A 41 -8.06 9.77 31.56
C ALA A 41 -9.33 10.51 32.02
N LEU A 42 -9.92 11.37 31.18
CA LEU A 42 -11.17 12.06 31.49
C LEU A 42 -12.33 11.06 31.72
N SER A 43 -12.39 10.00 30.91
CA SER A 43 -13.41 8.97 31.04
C SER A 43 -13.24 8.16 32.32
N LEU A 44 -12.02 7.78 32.69
CA LEU A 44 -11.74 7.02 33.92
C LEU A 44 -11.88 7.86 35.19
N CYS A 45 -11.51 9.14 35.16
CA CYS A 45 -11.53 10.01 36.34
C CYS A 45 -12.89 10.65 36.60
N ILE A 46 -13.74 10.81 35.59
CA ILE A 46 -15.00 11.57 35.71
C ILE A 46 -16.19 10.69 35.33
N ILE A 47 -16.21 10.17 34.10
CA ILE A 47 -17.37 9.43 33.57
C ILE A 47 -17.58 8.10 34.31
N LEU A 48 -16.50 7.37 34.60
CA LEU A 48 -16.57 6.08 35.26
C LEU A 48 -17.08 6.20 36.73
N PRO A 49 -16.56 7.11 37.58
CA PRO A 49 -17.13 7.32 38.92
C PRO A 49 -18.60 7.75 38.90
N VAL A 50 -18.99 8.57 37.91
CA VAL A 50 -20.38 9.00 37.74
C VAL A 50 -21.27 7.83 37.31
N ASN A 51 -20.82 6.97 36.40
CA ASN A 51 -21.58 5.78 36.02
C ASN A 51 -21.73 4.81 37.21
N LEU A 52 -20.68 4.63 38.01
CA LEU A 52 -20.69 3.76 39.18
C LEU A 52 -21.51 4.30 40.36
N SER A 53 -21.82 5.60 40.38
CA SER A 53 -22.69 6.18 41.42
C SER A 53 -24.19 5.92 41.18
N GLY A 54 -24.56 5.46 39.99
CA GLY A 54 -25.92 5.04 39.68
C GLY A 54 -26.33 3.73 40.37
N ASP A 55 -27.62 3.56 40.62
CA ASP A 55 -28.19 2.41 41.37
C ASP A 55 -29.23 1.62 40.54
N LEU A 56 -29.29 1.82 39.22
CA LEU A 56 -30.30 1.16 38.36
C LEU A 56 -30.02 -0.33 38.10
N LEU A 57 -28.75 -0.75 38.10
CA LEU A 57 -28.36 -2.13 37.84
C LEU A 57 -28.01 -2.84 39.15
N ASP A 58 -28.22 -4.16 39.19
CA ASP A 58 -27.88 -5.00 40.36
C ASP A 58 -26.44 -4.78 40.83
N LYS A 59 -26.23 -4.80 42.16
CA LYS A 59 -24.94 -4.50 42.83
C LYS A 59 -23.86 -5.59 42.65
N ASP A 60 -23.99 -6.42 41.62
CA ASP A 60 -22.95 -7.37 41.23
C ASP A 60 -21.68 -6.61 40.79
N PRO A 61 -20.51 -6.81 41.44
CA PRO A 61 -19.25 -6.16 41.07
C PRO A 61 -18.72 -6.58 39.69
N TYR A 62 -19.21 -7.67 39.09
CA TYR A 62 -18.76 -8.13 37.76
C TYR A 62 -19.61 -7.61 36.59
N SER A 63 -20.68 -6.88 36.87
CA SER A 63 -21.56 -6.34 35.82
C SER A 63 -20.93 -5.15 35.10
N PHE A 64 -20.49 -5.37 33.85
CA PHE A 64 -19.90 -4.33 33.00
C PHE A 64 -20.86 -3.17 32.74
N GLY A 65 -22.18 -3.43 32.72
CA GLY A 65 -23.21 -2.41 32.49
C GLY A 65 -23.13 -1.24 33.49
N ARG A 66 -22.63 -1.51 34.70
CA ARG A 66 -22.44 -0.50 35.78
C ARG A 66 -21.44 0.59 35.41
N THR A 67 -20.56 0.34 34.44
CA THR A 67 -19.56 1.31 33.97
C THR A 67 -20.08 2.24 32.87
N THR A 68 -21.36 2.12 32.51
CA THR A 68 -21.97 2.85 31.39
C THR A 68 -23.15 3.70 31.84
N ILE A 69 -23.66 4.56 30.94
CA ILE A 69 -24.84 5.40 31.18
C ILE A 69 -26.10 4.61 31.58
N ALA A 70 -26.15 3.31 31.28
CA ALA A 70 -27.27 2.43 31.63
C ALA A 70 -27.50 2.27 33.15
N ASN A 71 -26.49 2.59 33.97
CA ASN A 71 -26.60 2.52 35.42
C ASN A 71 -27.21 3.79 36.05
N LEU A 72 -27.39 4.87 35.28
CA LEU A 72 -27.87 6.16 35.76
C LEU A 72 -29.38 6.35 35.58
N GLU A 73 -30.05 6.82 36.64
CA GLU A 73 -31.47 7.15 36.61
C GLU A 73 -31.80 8.28 35.64
N THR A 74 -32.86 8.10 34.85
CA THR A 74 -33.26 9.00 33.75
C THR A 74 -33.68 10.39 34.19
N HIS A 75 -33.99 10.60 35.48
CA HIS A 75 -34.40 11.89 36.03
C HIS A 75 -33.23 12.73 36.58
N ASN A 76 -32.00 12.21 36.58
CA ASN A 76 -30.87 12.86 37.22
C ASN A 76 -30.12 13.81 36.27
N ASP A 77 -29.72 14.99 36.76
CA ASP A 77 -28.91 15.98 36.02
C ASP A 77 -27.54 15.40 35.57
N LEU A 78 -27.13 14.25 36.12
CA LEU A 78 -25.94 13.51 35.72
C LEU A 78 -25.96 13.05 34.25
N LEU A 79 -27.13 12.88 33.62
CA LEU A 79 -27.23 12.60 32.19
C LEU A 79 -26.73 13.77 31.33
N TRP A 80 -26.97 15.01 31.77
CA TRP A 80 -26.47 16.20 31.09
C TRP A 80 -24.95 16.30 31.13
N LEU A 81 -24.30 15.74 32.15
CA LEU A 81 -22.85 15.64 32.20
C LEU A 81 -22.31 14.90 30.97
N HIS A 82 -22.91 13.78 30.58
CA HIS A 82 -22.49 13.01 29.40
C HIS A 82 -22.66 13.82 28.10
N ALA A 83 -23.75 14.57 27.97
CA ALA A 83 -23.99 15.43 26.82
C ALA A 83 -22.91 16.54 26.72
N VAL A 84 -22.59 17.18 27.85
CA VAL A 84 -21.52 18.20 27.90
C VAL A 84 -20.15 17.59 27.58
N PHE A 85 -19.83 16.43 28.16
CA PHE A 85 -18.56 15.74 27.89
C PHE A 85 -18.44 15.24 26.45
N ALA A 86 -19.54 14.81 25.82
CA ALA A 86 -19.55 14.46 24.41
C ALA A 86 -19.17 15.66 23.52
N VAL A 87 -19.71 16.85 23.82
CA VAL A 87 -19.34 18.10 23.12
C VAL A 87 -17.89 18.48 23.38
N ILE A 88 -17.39 18.31 24.61
CA ILE A 88 -15.99 18.55 24.97
C ILE A 88 -15.06 17.59 24.20
N TYR A 89 -15.34 16.29 24.18
CA TYR A 89 -14.56 15.30 23.44
C TYR A 89 -14.55 15.60 21.95
N LEU A 90 -15.71 15.91 21.37
CA LEU A 90 -15.78 16.32 19.97
C LEU A 90 -14.93 17.56 19.69
N SER A 91 -15.01 18.58 20.54
CA SER A 91 -14.23 19.82 20.40
C SER A 91 -12.73 19.57 20.53
N LEU A 92 -12.32 18.74 21.49
CA LEU A 92 -10.92 18.33 21.67
C LEU A 92 -10.40 17.57 20.46
N THR A 93 -11.15 16.57 19.97
CA THR A 93 -10.78 15.81 18.77
C THR A 93 -10.65 16.71 17.56
N VAL A 94 -11.63 17.59 17.29
CA VAL A 94 -11.60 18.50 16.14
C VAL A 94 -10.47 19.51 16.25
N GLY A 95 -10.29 20.14 17.42
CA GLY A 95 -9.24 21.14 17.64
C GLY A 95 -7.85 20.53 17.46
N PHE A 96 -7.64 19.35 18.03
CA PHE A 96 -6.36 18.65 17.95
C PHE A 96 -6.06 18.12 16.55
N MET A 97 -7.07 17.55 15.87
CA MET A 97 -6.94 17.13 14.47
C MET A 97 -6.64 18.33 13.56
N ARG A 98 -7.31 19.47 13.74
CA ARG A 98 -7.05 20.69 12.95
C ARG A 98 -5.65 21.23 13.15
N HIS A 99 -5.20 21.36 14.40
CA HIS A 99 -3.85 21.80 14.72
C HIS A 99 -2.79 20.88 14.08
N HIS A 100 -3.03 19.57 14.11
CA HIS A 100 -2.12 18.59 13.53
C HIS A 100 -2.13 18.61 12.00
N THR A 101 -3.30 18.67 11.37
CA THR A 101 -3.42 18.81 9.91
C THR A 101 -2.72 20.06 9.39
N GLN A 102 -2.74 21.17 10.16
CA GLN A 102 -2.00 22.39 9.82
C GLN A 102 -0.48 22.25 10.00
N SER A 103 -0.03 21.36 10.88
CA SER A 103 1.40 21.07 11.13
C SER A 103 2.02 20.15 10.07
N ILE A 104 1.20 19.40 9.33
CA ILE A 104 1.63 18.64 8.15
C ILE A 104 1.97 19.65 7.05
N LYS A 105 3.19 20.19 7.08
CA LYS A 105 3.76 20.91 5.94
C LYS A 105 3.95 19.89 4.82
N TYR A 106 3.22 20.10 3.74
CA TYR A 106 3.45 19.40 2.49
C TYR A 106 4.82 19.81 1.95
N THR A 107 5.80 18.92 2.04
CA THR A 107 7.07 19.11 1.33
C THR A 107 6.83 18.76 -0.12
N GLU A 108 7.15 19.70 -1.01
CA GLU A 108 6.88 19.54 -2.43
C GLU A 108 7.80 18.49 -3.05
N GLU A 109 7.25 17.34 -3.43
CA GLU A 109 7.97 16.39 -4.28
C GLU A 109 8.29 17.03 -5.63
N THR A 110 9.58 17.25 -5.88
CA THR A 110 10.07 18.05 -7.00
C THR A 110 10.02 17.33 -8.35
N LEU A 111 10.08 15.99 -8.35
CA LEU A 111 10.19 15.18 -9.57
C LEU A 111 8.84 14.98 -10.29
N VAL A 112 7.75 14.77 -9.56
CA VAL A 112 6.42 14.48 -10.13
C VAL A 112 5.84 15.69 -10.89
N ARG A 113 6.33 16.90 -10.62
CA ARG A 113 5.69 18.12 -11.14
C ARG A 113 6.05 18.50 -12.57
N ARG A 114 7.01 17.84 -13.23
CA ARG A 114 7.32 18.13 -14.64
C ARG A 114 6.60 17.21 -15.62
N THR A 115 6.06 16.10 -15.15
CA THR A 115 5.44 15.08 -16.00
C THR A 115 3.94 15.02 -15.74
N LEU A 116 3.15 15.31 -16.76
CA LEU A 116 1.70 15.19 -16.71
C LEU A 116 1.26 13.82 -17.20
N PHE A 117 0.36 13.19 -16.44
CA PHE A 117 -0.37 12.02 -16.89
C PHE A 117 -1.65 12.46 -17.59
N ILE A 118 -1.76 12.14 -18.87
CA ILE A 118 -2.86 12.57 -19.75
C ILE A 118 -3.66 11.35 -20.17
N THR A 119 -4.99 11.47 -20.07
CA THR A 119 -5.95 10.42 -20.45
C THR A 119 -6.89 10.94 -21.54
N GLY A 120 -7.56 10.01 -22.24
CA GLY A 120 -8.52 10.37 -23.30
C GLY A 120 -7.87 10.72 -24.65
N ILE A 121 -6.62 10.29 -24.87
CA ILE A 121 -5.92 10.47 -26.14
C ILE A 121 -6.48 9.46 -27.16
N PRO A 122 -6.68 9.84 -28.43
CA PRO A 122 -7.05 8.89 -29.48
C PRO A 122 -6.04 7.73 -29.56
N LYS A 123 -6.52 6.49 -29.60
CA LYS A 123 -5.64 5.30 -29.64
C LYS A 123 -4.72 5.24 -30.85
N SER A 124 -5.08 5.90 -31.95
CA SER A 124 -4.24 6.02 -33.15
C SER A 124 -3.18 7.13 -33.06
N ALA A 125 -3.18 7.93 -31.99
CA ALA A 125 -2.24 9.03 -31.84
C ALA A 125 -0.83 8.48 -31.59
N LYS A 126 0.12 8.96 -32.39
CA LYS A 126 1.54 8.67 -32.22
C LYS A 126 2.20 9.74 -31.38
N LYS A 127 3.43 9.45 -30.93
CA LYS A 127 4.26 10.35 -30.14
C LYS A 127 4.38 11.73 -30.81
N GLU A 128 4.68 11.75 -32.09
CA GLU A 128 4.94 12.97 -32.87
C GLU A 128 3.68 13.85 -32.98
N ALA A 129 2.50 13.22 -33.07
CA ALA A 129 1.23 13.95 -33.11
C ALA A 129 0.95 14.66 -31.78
N LEU A 130 1.32 14.03 -30.65
CA LEU A 130 1.16 14.65 -29.33
C LEU A 130 2.17 15.78 -29.13
N GLU A 131 3.42 15.60 -29.55
CA GLU A 131 4.44 16.66 -29.53
C GLU A 131 4.02 17.88 -30.35
N SER A 132 3.53 17.67 -31.58
CA SER A 132 3.01 18.75 -32.44
C SER A 132 1.82 19.45 -31.78
N TYR A 133 0.87 18.69 -31.21
CA TYR A 133 -0.29 19.28 -30.53
C TYR A 133 0.13 20.23 -29.40
N PHE A 134 1.10 19.84 -28.58
CA PHE A 134 1.59 20.69 -27.49
C PHE A 134 2.35 21.91 -27.99
N GLN A 135 3.13 21.78 -29.06
CA GLN A 135 3.83 22.91 -29.68
C GLN A 135 2.84 23.93 -30.27
N ASP A 136 1.78 23.45 -30.92
CA ASP A 136 0.77 24.31 -31.56
C ASP A 136 -0.16 24.98 -30.54
N ALA A 137 -0.63 24.22 -29.55
CA ALA A 137 -1.57 24.71 -28.54
C ALA A 137 -0.90 25.53 -27.44
N TYR A 138 0.36 25.21 -27.10
CA TYR A 138 1.11 25.82 -26.00
C TYR A 138 2.56 26.17 -26.43
N PRO A 139 2.76 27.19 -27.28
CA PRO A 139 4.07 27.51 -27.86
C PRO A 139 5.15 27.88 -26.82
N THR A 140 4.74 28.29 -25.62
CA THR A 140 5.63 28.65 -24.51
C THR A 140 6.06 27.44 -23.67
N CYS A 141 5.45 26.28 -23.86
CA CYS A 141 5.71 25.07 -23.10
C CYS A 141 6.57 24.10 -23.93
N GLU A 142 7.81 23.87 -23.49
CA GLU A 142 8.72 22.95 -24.17
C GLU A 142 8.53 21.52 -23.63
N VAL A 143 8.08 20.62 -24.49
CA VAL A 143 7.97 19.18 -24.20
C VAL A 143 9.35 18.54 -24.31
N ALA A 144 9.82 17.91 -23.24
CA ALA A 144 11.09 17.22 -23.15
C ALA A 144 11.00 15.74 -23.53
N ASP A 145 9.90 15.05 -23.16
CA ASP A 145 9.66 13.66 -23.55
C ASP A 145 8.16 13.34 -23.55
N VAL A 146 7.77 12.38 -24.39
CA VAL A 146 6.43 11.80 -24.44
C VAL A 146 6.56 10.29 -24.42
N GLN A 147 5.85 9.67 -23.47
CA GLN A 147 5.75 8.22 -23.32
C GLN A 147 4.29 7.78 -23.42
N LEU A 148 3.95 7.07 -24.49
CA LEU A 148 2.64 6.47 -24.67
C LEU A 148 2.47 5.25 -23.76
N CYS A 149 1.27 5.04 -23.25
CA CYS A 149 0.94 3.88 -22.43
C CYS A 149 0.29 2.77 -23.27
N TYR A 150 0.76 1.55 -23.07
CA TYR A 150 0.31 0.33 -23.76
C TYR A 150 -0.20 -0.71 -22.78
N ASP A 151 -1.04 -1.63 -23.23
CA ASP A 151 -1.46 -2.77 -22.41
C ASP A 151 -0.30 -3.77 -22.25
N VAL A 152 0.28 -3.79 -21.06
CA VAL A 152 1.39 -4.67 -20.68
C VAL A 152 0.97 -5.74 -19.67
N ALA A 153 -0.34 -5.93 -19.41
CA ALA A 153 -0.81 -6.83 -18.36
C ALA A 153 -0.33 -8.29 -18.57
N LYS A 154 -0.42 -8.77 -19.82
CA LYS A 154 0.05 -10.12 -20.19
C LYS A 154 1.57 -10.24 -20.11
N LEU A 155 2.31 -9.21 -20.52
CA LEU A 155 3.77 -9.16 -20.42
C LEU A 155 4.24 -9.21 -18.96
N ILE A 156 3.60 -8.44 -18.07
CA ILE A 156 3.88 -8.46 -16.63
C ILE A 156 3.62 -9.85 -16.05
N TYR A 157 2.50 -10.47 -16.42
CA TYR A 157 2.17 -11.84 -15.99
C TYR A 157 3.25 -12.85 -16.42
N LEU A 158 3.64 -12.85 -17.70
CA LEU A 158 4.68 -13.74 -18.23
C LEU A 158 6.04 -13.52 -17.56
N CYS A 159 6.44 -12.27 -17.35
CA CYS A 159 7.65 -11.93 -16.59
C CYS A 159 7.59 -12.43 -15.15
N GLY A 160 6.41 -12.38 -14.51
CA GLY A 160 6.14 -12.95 -13.20
C GLY A 160 6.35 -14.47 -13.18
N GLU A 161 5.79 -15.19 -14.15
CA GLU A 161 5.96 -16.63 -14.29
C GLU A 161 7.43 -17.00 -14.56
N ARG A 162 8.11 -16.26 -15.45
CA ARG A 162 9.55 -16.47 -15.72
C ARG A 162 10.37 -16.38 -14.43
N LYS A 163 10.13 -15.37 -13.61
CA LYS A 163 10.84 -15.17 -12.34
C LYS A 163 10.55 -16.29 -11.33
N LYS A 164 9.35 -16.87 -11.33
CA LYS A 164 9.04 -18.05 -10.51
C LYS A 164 9.80 -19.27 -11.01
N THR A 165 9.78 -19.52 -12.31
CA THR A 165 10.52 -20.61 -12.95
C THR A 165 12.02 -20.51 -12.70
N GLU A 166 12.61 -19.32 -12.81
CA GLU A 166 14.02 -19.06 -12.54
C GLU A 166 14.39 -19.40 -11.08
N LYS A 167 13.55 -19.01 -10.12
CA LYS A 167 13.75 -19.39 -8.71
C LYS A 167 13.67 -20.90 -8.49
N SER A 168 12.70 -21.57 -9.10
CA SER A 168 12.57 -23.02 -9.03
C SER A 168 13.80 -23.70 -9.62
N LEU A 169 14.24 -23.28 -10.81
CA LEU A 169 15.44 -23.80 -11.46
C LEU A 169 16.66 -23.65 -10.56
N ALA A 170 16.92 -22.44 -10.04
CA ALA A 170 18.03 -22.19 -9.12
C ALA A 170 17.97 -23.07 -7.86
N TYR A 171 16.77 -23.27 -7.30
CA TYR A 171 16.56 -24.14 -6.16
C TYR A 171 16.93 -25.60 -6.47
N TYR A 172 16.37 -26.18 -7.53
CA TYR A 172 16.61 -27.59 -7.88
C TYR A 172 18.04 -27.85 -8.35
N THR A 173 18.67 -26.92 -9.05
CA THR A 173 20.10 -26.99 -9.37
C THR A 173 20.94 -27.01 -8.10
N SER A 174 20.70 -26.08 -7.16
CA SER A 174 21.42 -26.06 -5.88
C SER A 174 21.17 -27.32 -5.01
N LEU A 175 19.98 -27.91 -5.12
CA LEU A 175 19.62 -29.14 -4.42
C LEU A 175 20.36 -30.34 -5.00
N GLN A 176 20.46 -30.45 -6.32
CA GLN A 176 21.21 -31.49 -7.01
C GLN A 176 22.71 -31.39 -6.71
N GLU A 177 23.28 -30.18 -6.69
CA GLU A 177 24.68 -29.95 -6.32
C GLU A 177 25.00 -30.40 -4.88
N ARG A 178 24.06 -30.19 -3.94
CA ARG A 178 24.23 -30.57 -2.53
C ARG A 178 24.02 -32.05 -2.26
N THR A 179 23.06 -32.68 -2.94
CA THR A 179 22.65 -34.07 -2.66
C THR A 179 23.31 -35.08 -3.60
N GLY A 180 23.81 -34.63 -4.76
CA GLY A 180 24.34 -35.47 -5.82
C GLY A 180 23.28 -36.31 -6.55
N GLN A 181 21.99 -36.14 -6.24
CA GLN A 181 20.90 -36.91 -6.82
C GLN A 181 19.99 -36.03 -7.69
N PRO A 182 19.62 -36.49 -8.91
CA PRO A 182 18.63 -35.81 -9.72
C PRO A 182 17.25 -35.86 -9.05
N THR A 183 16.47 -34.81 -9.26
CA THR A 183 15.09 -34.73 -8.76
C THR A 183 14.13 -34.84 -9.93
N PHE A 184 13.03 -35.56 -9.74
CA PHE A 184 12.06 -35.81 -10.79
C PHE A 184 10.70 -35.22 -10.43
N ILE A 185 10.01 -34.68 -11.42
CA ILE A 185 8.69 -34.06 -11.27
C ILE A 185 7.69 -34.73 -12.22
N ASN A 186 6.44 -34.86 -11.76
CA ASN A 186 5.35 -35.23 -12.64
C ASN A 186 4.70 -33.96 -13.20
N SER A 187 4.92 -33.70 -14.49
CA SER A 187 4.45 -32.47 -15.15
C SER A 187 2.97 -32.48 -15.50
N LYS A 188 2.28 -33.62 -15.34
CA LYS A 188 0.86 -33.79 -15.69
C LYS A 188 -0.02 -33.76 -14.44
N PRO A 189 -1.24 -33.18 -14.52
CA PRO A 189 -2.14 -33.07 -13.38
C PRO A 189 -2.57 -34.43 -12.80
N CYS A 190 -2.55 -35.49 -13.63
CA CYS A 190 -2.82 -36.86 -13.19
C CYS A 190 -1.73 -37.41 -12.24
N GLY A 191 -0.51 -36.87 -12.30
CA GLY A 191 0.61 -37.26 -11.45
C GLY A 191 0.49 -36.83 -9.98
N GLN A 192 -0.37 -35.87 -9.67
CA GLN A 192 -0.61 -35.43 -8.29
C GLN A 192 -1.61 -36.34 -7.55
N PHE A 193 -2.38 -37.14 -8.29
CA PHE A 193 -3.42 -38.03 -7.76
C PHE A 193 -3.10 -39.51 -7.89
N CYS A 194 -2.05 -39.90 -8.64
CA CYS A 194 -1.71 -41.29 -8.90
C CYS A 194 -0.22 -41.55 -8.68
N CYS A 195 0.11 -42.46 -7.75
CA CYS A 195 1.49 -42.88 -7.44
C CYS A 195 2.06 -43.92 -8.42
N CYS A 196 1.51 -44.03 -9.64
CA CYS A 196 1.87 -45.06 -10.60
C CYS A 196 2.50 -44.44 -11.86
N GLU A 197 3.62 -44.99 -12.33
CA GLU A 197 4.17 -44.74 -13.67
C GLU A 197 3.26 -45.40 -14.70
N VAL A 198 2.13 -44.76 -15.00
CA VAL A 198 1.24 -45.17 -16.07
C VAL A 198 1.68 -44.51 -17.37
N TRP A 199 1.47 -45.19 -18.50
CA TRP A 199 1.72 -44.66 -19.84
C TRP A 199 1.04 -43.28 -20.02
N GLY A 200 1.83 -42.22 -20.16
CA GLY A 200 1.36 -40.82 -20.22
C GLY A 200 1.60 -39.96 -18.97
N CYS A 201 2.11 -40.53 -17.87
CA CYS A 201 2.45 -39.86 -16.61
C CYS A 201 3.93 -40.06 -16.22
N GLU A 202 4.83 -40.02 -17.21
CA GLU A 202 6.27 -40.20 -16.99
C GLU A 202 6.87 -39.06 -16.16
N GLN A 203 7.73 -39.42 -15.22
CA GLN A 203 8.49 -38.45 -14.45
C GLN A 203 9.60 -37.86 -15.34
N GLU A 204 9.71 -36.53 -15.35
CA GLU A 204 10.76 -35.81 -16.09
C GLU A 204 11.77 -35.23 -15.11
N ASP A 205 13.04 -35.12 -15.53
CA ASP A 205 14.06 -34.43 -14.74
C ASP A 205 13.61 -32.97 -14.47
N THR A 206 13.67 -32.58 -13.20
CA THR A 206 13.09 -31.31 -12.76
C THR A 206 13.83 -30.11 -13.35
N ILE A 207 15.16 -30.21 -13.50
CA ILE A 207 15.98 -29.14 -14.07
C ILE A 207 15.70 -29.02 -15.57
N ALA A 208 15.63 -30.14 -16.29
CA ALA A 208 15.24 -30.16 -17.71
C ALA A 208 13.85 -29.57 -17.92
N TYR A 209 12.87 -29.94 -17.08
CA TYR A 209 11.51 -29.40 -17.13
C TYR A 209 11.48 -27.87 -16.97
N TYR A 210 12.10 -27.34 -15.90
CA TYR A 210 12.10 -25.89 -15.66
C TYR A 210 12.95 -25.13 -16.68
N THR A 211 14.00 -25.74 -17.23
CA THR A 211 14.79 -25.16 -18.33
C THR A 211 13.95 -25.01 -19.59
N ARG A 212 13.20 -26.05 -19.97
CA ARG A 212 12.26 -25.97 -21.11
C ARG A 212 11.19 -24.92 -20.88
N LEU A 213 10.60 -24.90 -19.68
CA LEU A 213 9.58 -23.91 -19.32
C LEU A 213 10.12 -22.48 -19.37
N TYR A 214 11.36 -22.26 -18.90
CA TYR A 214 12.02 -20.96 -18.97
C TYR A 214 12.16 -20.47 -20.41
N ASN A 215 12.63 -21.35 -21.32
CA ASN A 215 12.78 -21.00 -22.74
C ASN A 215 11.43 -20.70 -23.40
N GLN A 216 10.40 -21.51 -23.12
CA GLN A 216 9.03 -21.25 -23.62
C GLN A 216 8.47 -19.91 -23.14
N LEU A 217 8.73 -19.54 -21.88
CA LEU A 217 8.32 -18.25 -21.33
C LEU A 217 9.09 -17.10 -21.99
N LEU A 218 10.37 -17.28 -22.29
CA LEU A 218 11.19 -16.27 -22.96
C LEU A 218 10.71 -16.01 -24.39
N GLU A 219 10.39 -17.07 -25.15
CA GLU A 219 9.80 -16.96 -26.49
C GLU A 219 8.48 -16.18 -26.44
N ARG A 220 7.56 -16.57 -25.54
CA ARG A 220 6.29 -15.85 -25.35
C ARG A 220 6.47 -14.39 -24.94
N ILE A 221 7.40 -14.09 -24.05
CA ILE A 221 7.72 -12.70 -23.67
C ILE A 221 8.15 -11.91 -24.91
N THR A 222 9.03 -12.46 -25.72
CA THR A 222 9.53 -11.82 -26.94
C THR A 222 8.40 -11.59 -27.95
N GLU A 223 7.49 -12.56 -28.11
CA GLU A 223 6.31 -12.44 -28.96
C GLU A 223 5.36 -11.34 -28.47
N GLU A 224 5.09 -11.27 -27.15
CA GLU A 224 4.24 -10.24 -26.58
C GLU A 224 4.88 -8.85 -26.64
N GLU A 225 6.20 -8.72 -26.45
CA GLU A 225 6.91 -7.43 -26.58
C GLU A 225 6.71 -6.79 -27.96
N CYS A 226 6.64 -7.61 -29.02
CA CYS A 226 6.30 -7.13 -30.36
C CYS A 226 4.84 -6.69 -30.47
N GLN A 227 3.90 -7.37 -29.80
CA GLN A 227 2.45 -7.09 -29.89
C GLN A 227 1.99 -5.92 -29.02
N VAL A 228 2.68 -5.64 -27.91
CA VAL A 228 2.31 -4.57 -26.96
C VAL A 228 2.21 -3.21 -27.65
N GLN A 229 3.08 -2.94 -28.62
CA GLN A 229 3.08 -1.66 -29.36
C GLN A 229 1.79 -1.43 -30.18
N ASP A 230 1.07 -2.50 -30.51
CA ASP A 230 -0.20 -2.45 -31.25
C ASP A 230 -1.42 -2.27 -30.33
N GLN A 231 -1.22 -2.21 -29.01
CA GLN A 231 -2.29 -2.11 -28.01
C GLN A 231 -2.21 -0.81 -27.17
N PRO A 232 -2.40 0.37 -27.79
CA PRO A 232 -2.38 1.65 -27.08
C PRO A 232 -3.61 1.84 -26.19
N LEU A 233 -3.39 2.38 -24.98
CA LEU A 233 -4.45 2.61 -24.00
C LEU A 233 -5.14 3.97 -24.15
N GLY A 234 -4.62 4.87 -24.99
CA GLY A 234 -5.11 6.25 -25.08
C GLY A 234 -4.70 7.10 -23.87
N MET A 235 -3.54 6.79 -23.30
CA MET A 235 -2.94 7.51 -22.17
C MET A 235 -1.47 7.79 -22.47
N ALA A 236 -0.93 8.87 -21.92
CA ALA A 236 0.47 9.23 -22.09
C ALA A 236 1.02 9.98 -20.87
N PHE A 237 2.32 9.84 -20.64
CA PHE A 237 3.10 10.71 -19.78
C PHE A 237 3.83 11.74 -20.64
N VAL A 238 3.58 13.01 -20.38
CA VAL A 238 4.22 14.13 -21.10
C VAL A 238 5.09 14.90 -20.11
N THR A 239 6.39 14.87 -20.33
CA THR A 239 7.38 15.56 -19.49
C THR A 239 7.75 16.88 -20.11
N PHE A 240 7.60 17.97 -19.36
CA PHE A 240 7.98 19.33 -19.74
C PHE A 240 9.36 19.68 -19.20
N ARG A 241 10.02 20.65 -19.85
CA ARG A 241 11.37 21.09 -19.47
C ARG A 241 11.41 21.73 -18.09
N GLU A 242 10.43 22.57 -17.78
CA GLU A 242 10.34 23.28 -16.51
C GLU A 242 9.10 22.91 -15.72
N LYS A 243 9.19 23.01 -14.39
CA LYS A 243 8.08 22.73 -13.46
C LYS A 243 6.91 23.70 -13.67
N SER A 244 7.20 24.96 -13.97
CA SER A 244 6.21 26.01 -14.26
C SER A 244 5.29 25.68 -15.45
N MET A 245 5.75 24.84 -16.38
CA MET A 245 5.00 24.49 -17.60
C MET A 245 3.99 23.36 -17.37
N ALA A 246 4.11 22.64 -16.25
CA ALA A 246 3.28 21.49 -15.89
C ALA A 246 2.38 21.75 -14.65
N THR A 247 2.27 23.02 -14.24
CA THR A 247 1.37 23.52 -13.19
C THR A 247 0.44 24.57 -13.76
#